data_AF-A0A1N7JYA1-F1
#
_entry.id   AF-A0A1N7JYA1-F1
#
_cell.length_a   1.000
_cell.length_b   1.000
_cell.length_c   1.000
_cell.angle_alpha   90.00
_cell.angle_beta   90.00
_cell.angle_gamma   90.00
#
_symmetry.space_group_name_H-M   'P 1'
#
loop_
_entity.id
_entity.type
_entity.pdbx_description
1 polymer ?
#
loop_
_entity_poly.entity_id
_entity_poly.type
_entity_poly.pdbx_seq_one_letter_code
_entity_poly.pdbx_strand_id
1 'polypeptide(L)'
;MTPVPESTGRPLESVPEGHLSYQEAKRYARDADPAVRRALAERTDVPPEILYFLADDPEDSVRRAIVHNQATPALAHLVLVDDSSDDVRADLAERIVRLAPGLTADERDRARQTAYRVLERLVRDQLPRIRQVIAEALKDVADAPPEIIQRLARDVEEAVATPVLEFSPVLRDEDLLDILGEKPSTAALSAISRRRRVGPNVVDAIAATEDSIAIAILLANDSAQIREETLDLLIDRAADHPDWHEPMVRRPNLHPTAAKRLAVLVADRLLQVLSERRDLAETTIAEVKRVVHLRLSAEEPNTTPRPRSSLGEVPSTFAPAPLDQHEAHRWSTSLRAAYERACEMGRTGNLTSSSLSEAVKANNTDLVIAGLAIRAHLSPSLVQVILRAGSGRGIAAVVWKGRLDPSLSIQVQSRLGRIPPREVIMPNGDLAYGITESEMDWQLEMFSKVAREHGP
;
A
#
# COMPACT_ATOMS: atom_id res chain seq x y z
N MET A 1 52.23 63.88 -2.52
CA MET A 1 51.85 62.66 -3.28
C MET A 1 53.10 61.84 -3.48
N THR A 2 53.32 60.90 -2.58
CA THR A 2 54.40 59.90 -2.67
C THR A 2 53.79 58.67 -3.33
N PRO A 3 54.38 58.09 -4.39
CA PRO A 3 53.76 56.94 -5.04
C PRO A 3 53.82 55.74 -4.10
N VAL A 4 52.67 55.10 -3.90
CA VAL A 4 52.54 53.80 -3.26
C VAL A 4 53.26 52.78 -4.15
N PRO A 5 54.15 51.93 -3.61
CA PRO A 5 54.80 50.90 -4.42
C PRO A 5 53.76 49.89 -4.88
N GLU A 6 53.75 49.62 -6.19
CA GLU A 6 52.98 48.57 -6.83
C GLU A 6 53.23 47.24 -6.09
N SER A 7 52.14 46.64 -5.62
CA SER A 7 52.12 45.25 -5.17
C SER A 7 52.48 44.36 -6.37
N THR A 8 53.75 44.01 -6.47
CA THR A 8 54.21 42.94 -7.37
C THR A 8 53.60 41.64 -6.86
N GLY A 9 52.44 41.27 -7.41
CA GLY A 9 51.85 39.96 -7.23
C GLY A 9 52.87 38.92 -7.67
N ARG A 10 53.40 38.14 -6.71
CA ARG A 10 54.13 36.92 -7.04
C ARG A 10 53.19 36.05 -7.89
N PRO A 11 53.65 35.45 -8.99
CA PRO A 11 52.89 34.42 -9.66
C PRO A 11 52.56 33.32 -8.64
N LEU A 12 51.30 32.86 -8.61
CA LEU A 12 50.84 31.73 -7.79
C LEU A 12 51.87 30.61 -7.94
N GLU A 13 52.66 30.34 -6.89
CA GLU A 13 53.68 29.29 -6.92
C GLU A 13 52.92 27.96 -6.87
N SER A 14 52.42 27.51 -8.03
CA SER A 14 51.64 26.29 -8.16
C SER A 14 52.49 25.10 -7.71
N VAL A 15 51.95 24.27 -6.82
CA VAL A 15 52.64 23.06 -6.37
C VAL A 15 52.93 22.19 -7.60
N PRO A 16 54.19 21.86 -7.91
CA PRO A 16 54.58 21.24 -9.18
C PRO A 16 54.02 19.81 -9.28
N GLU A 17 53.48 19.43 -10.44
CA GLU A 17 52.79 18.13 -10.67
C GLU A 17 53.69 16.87 -10.58
N GLY A 18 55.02 17.04 -10.45
CA GLY A 18 55.99 15.93 -10.31
C GLY A 18 56.07 15.32 -8.89
N HIS A 19 56.94 14.32 -8.69
CA HIS A 19 57.14 13.67 -7.39
C HIS A 19 57.54 14.68 -6.31
N LEU A 20 56.76 14.76 -5.24
CA LEU A 20 56.99 15.71 -4.16
C LEU A 20 58.02 15.17 -3.14
N SER A 21 59.14 15.88 -2.95
CA SER A 21 60.07 15.52 -1.87
C SER A 21 59.52 15.97 -0.50
N TYR A 22 59.97 15.31 0.57
CA TYR A 22 59.57 15.67 1.93
C TYR A 22 59.88 17.14 2.29
N GLN A 23 61.03 17.66 1.84
CA GLN A 23 61.42 19.05 2.11
C GLN A 23 60.54 20.05 1.35
N GLU A 24 60.15 19.72 0.11
CA GLU A 24 59.21 20.53 -0.67
C GLU A 24 57.81 20.51 -0.05
N ALA A 25 57.29 19.35 0.34
CA ALA A 25 56.02 19.23 1.06
C ALA A 25 56.01 20.08 2.33
N LYS A 26 57.10 20.02 3.11
CA LYS A 26 57.29 20.81 4.33
C LYS A 26 57.37 22.32 4.08
N ARG A 27 57.93 22.74 2.95
CA ARG A 27 57.98 24.14 2.51
C ARG A 27 56.60 24.64 2.12
N TYR A 28 55.92 23.93 1.23
CA TYR A 28 54.57 24.29 0.77
C TYR A 28 53.53 24.26 1.88
N ALA A 29 53.63 23.35 2.85
CA ALA A 29 52.73 23.32 4.01
C ALA A 29 52.83 24.56 4.91
N ARG A 30 53.92 25.33 4.82
CA ARG A 30 54.11 26.60 5.56
C ARG A 30 54.02 27.83 4.66
N ASP A 31 53.56 27.67 3.42
CA ASP A 31 53.42 28.79 2.51
C ASP A 31 52.43 29.82 3.07
N ALA A 32 52.62 31.10 2.78
CA ALA A 32 51.72 32.15 3.24
C ALA A 32 50.37 32.09 2.51
N ASP A 33 50.38 31.66 1.24
CA ASP A 33 49.19 31.56 0.39
C ASP A 33 48.38 30.29 0.70
N PRO A 34 47.12 30.41 1.17
CA PRO A 34 46.24 29.27 1.37
C PRO A 34 46.00 28.43 0.13
N ALA A 35 46.02 29.03 -1.07
CA ALA A 35 45.79 28.30 -2.31
C ALA A 35 46.90 27.27 -2.57
N VAL A 36 48.15 27.60 -2.21
CA VAL A 36 49.30 26.70 -2.30
C VAL A 36 49.16 25.56 -1.30
N ARG A 37 48.78 25.87 -0.05
CA ARG A 37 48.55 24.84 0.99
C ARG A 37 47.39 23.91 0.63
N ARG A 38 46.31 24.44 0.04
CA ARG A 38 45.17 23.68 -0.47
C ARG A 38 45.58 22.75 -1.62
N ALA A 39 46.32 23.28 -2.60
CA ALA A 39 46.82 22.48 -3.72
C ALA A 39 47.76 21.36 -3.24
N LEU A 40 48.57 21.60 -2.21
CA LEU A 40 49.34 20.55 -1.55
C LEU A 40 48.40 19.50 -0.92
N ALA A 41 47.39 19.92 -0.16
CA ALA A 41 46.44 19.03 0.52
C ALA A 41 45.63 18.13 -0.44
N GLU A 42 45.42 18.53 -1.69
CA GLU A 42 44.70 17.74 -2.70
C GLU A 42 45.54 16.60 -3.31
N ARG A 43 46.86 16.60 -3.10
CA ARG A 43 47.77 15.61 -3.70
C ARG A 43 47.76 14.26 -2.97
N THR A 44 47.90 13.19 -3.74
CA THR A 44 47.89 11.81 -3.22
C THR A 44 49.25 11.31 -2.72
N ASP A 45 50.35 11.99 -3.06
CA ASP A 45 51.73 11.61 -2.70
C ASP A 45 52.29 12.38 -1.49
N VAL A 46 51.43 13.11 -0.76
CA VAL A 46 51.84 13.86 0.44
C VAL A 46 52.09 12.91 1.61
N PRO A 47 53.21 13.06 2.35
CA PRO A 47 53.45 12.29 3.56
C PRO A 47 52.34 12.49 4.61
N PRO A 48 51.85 11.42 5.27
CA PRO A 48 50.75 11.51 6.24
C PRO A 48 50.99 12.50 7.39
N GLU A 49 52.22 12.69 7.84
CA GLU A 49 52.57 13.64 8.90
C GLU A 49 52.37 15.10 8.47
N ILE A 50 52.53 15.39 7.18
CA ILE A 50 52.26 16.71 6.60
C ILE A 50 50.74 16.94 6.49
N LEU A 51 49.98 15.92 6.08
CA LEU A 51 48.51 16.00 6.08
C LEU A 51 47.95 16.18 7.50
N TYR A 52 48.55 15.52 8.49
CA TYR A 52 48.22 15.74 9.90
C TYR A 52 48.51 17.18 10.35
N PHE A 53 49.66 17.74 9.95
CA PHE A 53 49.99 19.13 10.25
C PHE A 53 48.99 20.13 9.63
N LEU A 54 48.55 19.88 8.39
CA LEU A 54 47.58 20.73 7.68
C LEU A 54 46.13 20.56 8.20
N ALA A 55 45.87 19.59 9.06
CA ALA A 55 44.55 19.43 9.68
C ALA A 55 44.19 20.59 10.63
N ASP A 56 45.18 21.34 11.10
CA ASP A 56 45.03 22.54 11.95
C ASP A 56 45.30 23.84 11.16
N ASP A 57 45.25 23.80 9.82
CA ASP A 57 45.44 24.99 8.98
C ASP A 57 44.40 26.06 9.33
N PRO A 58 44.72 27.36 9.38
CA PRO A 58 43.72 28.40 9.65
C PRO A 58 42.58 28.45 8.63
N GLU A 59 42.83 28.04 7.38
CA GLU A 59 41.85 28.15 6.30
C GLU A 59 41.02 26.87 6.14
N ASP A 60 39.70 27.03 6.18
CA ASP A 60 38.75 25.91 6.09
C ASP A 60 38.88 25.16 4.75
N SER A 61 39.13 25.87 3.65
CA SER A 61 39.31 25.30 2.32
C SER A 61 40.48 24.30 2.26
N VAL A 62 41.55 24.52 3.04
CA VAL A 62 42.67 23.58 3.17
C VAL A 62 42.24 22.38 3.98
N ARG A 63 41.60 22.59 5.14
CA ARG A 63 41.11 21.50 6.01
C ARG A 63 40.08 20.61 5.31
N ARG A 64 39.20 21.18 4.48
CA ARG A 64 38.29 20.43 3.60
C ARG A 64 39.04 19.57 2.58
N ALA A 65 40.09 20.10 1.95
CA ALA A 65 40.92 19.28 1.04
C ALA A 65 41.56 18.08 1.77
N ILE A 66 41.99 18.26 3.03
CA ILE A 66 42.47 17.16 3.87
C ILE A 66 41.37 16.12 4.13
N VAL A 67 40.13 16.55 4.38
CA VAL A 67 38.99 15.62 4.54
C VAL A 67 38.76 14.78 3.30
N HIS A 68 38.93 15.32 2.08
CA HIS A 68 38.71 14.56 0.84
C HIS A 68 39.91 13.71 0.40
N ASN A 69 41.09 13.93 0.97
CA ASN A 69 42.31 13.21 0.60
C ASN A 69 42.36 11.79 1.18
N GLN A 70 42.51 10.77 0.33
CA GLN A 70 42.52 9.36 0.75
C GLN A 70 43.73 8.98 1.63
N ALA A 71 44.85 9.70 1.51
CA ALA A 71 46.06 9.47 2.31
C ALA A 71 45.99 10.09 3.72
N THR A 72 44.92 10.84 4.04
CA THR A 72 44.75 11.49 5.34
C THR A 72 44.72 10.44 6.46
N PRO A 73 45.64 10.53 7.44
CA PRO A 73 45.72 9.56 8.53
C PRO A 73 44.53 9.70 9.49
N ALA A 74 44.13 8.60 10.12
CA ALA A 74 43.01 8.57 11.05
C ALA A 74 43.16 9.58 12.22
N LEU A 75 44.38 9.87 12.66
CA LEU A 75 44.65 10.86 13.70
C LEU A 75 44.24 12.29 13.29
N ALA A 76 44.33 12.64 12.00
CA ALA A 76 43.87 13.94 11.50
C ALA A 76 42.35 14.07 11.59
N HIS A 77 41.60 12.98 11.40
CA HIS A 77 40.15 12.99 11.57
C HIS A 77 39.71 13.29 13.01
N LEU A 78 40.51 12.91 14.01
CA LEU A 78 40.25 13.27 15.41
C LEU A 78 40.47 14.75 15.72
N VAL A 79 41.24 15.46 14.90
CA VAL A 79 41.39 16.93 15.01
C VAL A 79 40.20 17.60 14.32
N LEU A 80 39.88 17.15 13.11
CA LEU A 80 38.83 17.73 12.26
C LEU A 80 37.40 17.49 12.76
N VAL A 81 37.20 16.56 13.71
CA VAL A 81 35.87 16.29 14.27
C VAL A 81 35.34 17.44 15.13
N ASP A 82 36.24 18.23 15.73
CA ASP A 82 35.92 19.40 16.54
C ASP A 82 36.18 20.71 15.78
N ASP A 83 36.24 20.65 14.44
CA ASP A 83 36.53 21.81 13.61
C ASP A 83 35.53 22.94 13.81
N SER A 84 36.00 24.19 13.79
CA SER A 84 35.11 25.35 13.90
C SER A 84 34.21 25.53 12.67
N SER A 85 34.62 25.03 11.50
CA SER A 85 33.84 25.11 10.26
C SER A 85 32.88 23.93 10.14
N ASP A 86 31.60 24.27 10.00
CA ASP A 86 30.52 23.30 9.87
C ASP A 86 30.63 22.49 8.57
N ASP A 87 31.18 23.10 7.51
CA ASP A 87 31.41 22.42 6.23
C ASP A 87 32.54 21.39 6.33
N VAL A 88 33.57 21.64 7.14
CA VAL A 88 34.62 20.63 7.41
C VAL A 88 34.03 19.44 8.16
N ARG A 89 33.23 19.69 9.21
CA ARG A 89 32.60 18.63 9.99
C ARG A 89 31.58 17.85 9.17
N ALA A 90 30.83 18.51 8.28
CA ALA A 90 29.89 17.85 7.36
C ALA A 90 30.62 16.96 6.35
N ASP A 91 31.66 17.48 5.67
CA ASP A 91 32.49 16.69 4.74
C ASP A 91 33.11 15.47 5.47
N LEU A 92 33.53 15.65 6.72
CA LEU A 92 34.10 14.58 7.54
C LEU A 92 33.04 13.52 7.87
N ALA A 93 31.82 13.95 8.25
CA ALA A 93 30.71 13.04 8.50
C ALA A 93 30.42 12.16 7.29
N GLU A 94 30.28 12.76 6.10
CA GLU A 94 30.07 12.00 4.86
C GLU A 94 31.19 10.98 4.61
N ARG A 95 32.45 11.37 4.87
CA ARG A 95 33.58 10.45 4.70
C ARG A 95 33.55 9.29 5.69
N ILE A 96 33.35 9.55 6.97
CA ILE A 96 33.36 8.52 8.01
C ILE A 96 32.20 7.55 7.83
N VAL A 97 31.04 8.07 7.44
CA VAL A 97 29.86 7.27 7.07
C VAL A 97 30.13 6.31 5.89
N ARG A 98 30.88 6.73 4.86
CA ARG A 98 31.26 5.81 3.76
C ARG A 98 32.10 4.63 4.25
N LEU A 99 32.78 4.79 5.38
CA LEU A 99 33.55 3.74 6.04
C LEU A 99 32.72 2.93 7.05
N ALA A 100 31.44 3.28 7.27
CA ALA A 100 30.59 2.71 8.31
C ALA A 100 30.26 1.22 8.20
N PRO A 101 30.06 0.61 7.02
CA PRO A 101 29.81 -0.83 6.94
C PRO A 101 30.94 -1.63 7.57
N GLY A 102 30.62 -2.37 8.63
CA GLY A 102 31.58 -3.18 9.38
C GLY A 102 32.29 -2.46 10.53
N LEU A 103 32.08 -1.16 10.78
CA LEU A 103 32.60 -0.49 11.97
C LEU A 103 31.90 -1.04 13.22
N THR A 104 32.52 -2.02 13.87
CA THR A 104 32.04 -2.54 15.17
C THR A 104 33.09 -2.26 16.24
N ALA A 105 32.66 -2.13 17.50
CA ALA A 105 33.57 -1.86 18.62
C ALA A 105 34.66 -2.95 18.80
N ASP A 106 34.43 -4.15 18.24
CA ASP A 106 35.25 -5.36 18.43
C ASP A 106 36.38 -5.54 17.41
N GLU A 107 36.68 -4.53 16.60
CA GLU A 107 37.68 -4.67 15.55
C GLU A 107 39.11 -4.43 16.05
N ARG A 108 40.02 -5.34 15.67
CA ARG A 108 41.47 -5.26 15.92
C ARG A 108 42.16 -4.14 15.13
N ASP A 109 41.45 -3.47 14.22
CA ASP A 109 42.00 -2.42 13.37
C ASP A 109 41.87 -1.02 14.01
N ARG A 110 43.02 -0.38 14.28
CA ARG A 110 43.09 0.97 14.87
C ARG A 110 42.39 2.02 14.01
N ALA A 111 42.37 1.85 12.68
CA ALA A 111 41.74 2.80 11.78
C ALA A 111 40.21 2.81 11.99
N ARG A 112 39.60 1.64 12.14
CA ARG A 112 38.16 1.49 12.38
C ARG A 112 37.74 1.97 13.76
N GLN A 113 38.53 1.67 14.80
CA GLN A 113 38.31 2.24 16.14
C GLN A 113 38.33 3.77 16.14
N THR A 114 39.23 4.36 15.34
CA THR A 114 39.30 5.81 15.20
C THR A 114 38.09 6.36 14.46
N ALA A 115 37.68 5.73 13.36
CA ALA A 115 36.48 6.12 12.61
C ALA A 115 35.22 6.03 13.49
N TYR A 116 35.08 4.99 14.31
CA TYR A 116 33.98 4.87 15.26
C TYR A 116 33.96 6.02 16.28
N ARG A 117 35.10 6.37 16.88
CA ARG A 117 35.20 7.52 17.81
C ARG A 117 34.82 8.85 17.16
N VAL A 118 35.23 9.04 15.90
CA VAL A 118 34.85 10.23 15.14
C VAL A 118 33.34 10.24 14.92
N LEU A 119 32.75 9.13 14.47
CA LEU A 119 31.30 8.98 14.29
C LEU A 119 30.53 9.26 15.59
N GLU A 120 30.99 8.70 16.71
CA GLU A 120 30.39 8.88 18.04
C GLU A 120 30.34 10.34 18.48
N ARG A 121 31.29 11.16 18.01
CA ARG A 121 31.36 12.58 18.30
C ARG A 121 30.50 13.41 17.34
N LEU A 122 30.50 13.08 16.05
CA LEU A 122 29.66 13.73 15.04
C LEU A 122 28.16 13.51 15.26
N VAL A 123 27.77 12.34 15.80
CA VAL A 123 26.36 12.06 16.19
C VAL A 123 25.93 12.92 17.39
N ARG A 124 26.87 13.55 18.10
CA ARG A 124 26.62 14.50 19.18
C ARG A 124 26.87 15.95 18.76
N ASP A 125 27.10 16.19 17.47
CA ASP A 125 27.36 17.54 16.96
C ASP A 125 26.17 18.45 17.27
N GLN A 126 26.45 19.70 17.60
CA GLN A 126 25.42 20.68 17.94
C GLN A 126 24.54 21.01 16.73
N LEU A 127 25.05 20.86 15.51
CA LEU A 127 24.32 21.16 14.29
C LEU A 127 23.46 19.99 13.81
N PRO A 128 22.13 20.18 13.73
CA PRO A 128 21.22 19.17 13.21
C PRO A 128 21.59 18.66 11.82
N ARG A 129 22.08 19.55 10.95
CA ARG A 129 22.47 19.20 9.57
C ARG A 129 23.53 18.10 9.53
N ILE A 130 24.52 18.12 10.43
CA ILE A 130 25.58 17.11 10.48
C ILE A 130 25.01 15.78 10.95
N ARG A 131 24.21 15.80 12.03
CA ARG A 131 23.55 14.59 12.53
C ARG A 131 22.60 13.98 11.50
N GLN A 132 21.92 14.81 10.71
CA GLN A 132 21.05 14.39 9.62
C GLN A 132 21.83 13.69 8.50
N VAL A 133 23.01 14.19 8.12
CA VAL A 133 23.89 13.52 7.14
C VAL A 133 24.21 12.10 7.60
N ILE A 134 24.50 11.92 8.89
CA ILE A 134 24.79 10.61 9.47
C ILE A 134 23.55 9.72 9.49
N ALA A 135 22.41 10.25 9.93
CA ALA A 135 21.14 9.53 9.94
C ALA A 135 20.74 9.04 8.56
N GLU A 136 20.77 9.93 7.56
CA GLU A 136 20.36 9.62 6.18
C GLU A 136 21.20 8.51 5.57
N ALA A 137 22.48 8.46 5.91
CA ALA A 137 23.40 7.51 5.34
C ALA A 137 23.56 6.19 6.12
N LEU A 138 23.15 6.16 7.39
CA LEU A 138 23.12 4.92 8.19
C LEU A 138 21.73 4.25 8.21
N LYS A 139 20.68 4.91 7.70
CA LYS A 139 19.29 4.47 7.87
C LYS A 139 18.96 3.10 7.30
N ASP A 140 19.72 2.56 6.35
CA ASP A 140 19.47 1.24 5.73
C ASP A 140 20.66 0.28 5.88
N VAL A 141 21.67 0.66 6.67
CA VAL A 141 22.88 -0.13 6.92
C VAL A 141 22.61 -1.18 8.01
N ALA A 142 22.64 -2.46 7.64
CA ALA A 142 22.35 -3.59 8.54
C ALA A 142 23.35 -3.75 9.69
N ASP A 143 24.63 -3.51 9.43
CA ASP A 143 25.72 -3.65 10.40
C ASP A 143 26.08 -2.31 11.06
N ALA A 144 25.17 -1.33 11.06
CA ALA A 144 25.41 -0.05 11.71
C ALA A 144 25.52 -0.23 13.24
N PRO A 145 26.35 0.56 13.94
CA PRO A 145 26.48 0.43 15.39
C PRO A 145 25.16 0.72 16.12
N PRO A 146 24.64 -0.24 16.92
CA PRO A 146 23.32 -0.09 17.56
C PRO A 146 23.22 1.15 18.44
N GLU A 147 24.27 1.49 19.19
CA GLU A 147 24.25 2.64 20.11
C GLU A 147 24.14 3.98 19.35
N ILE A 148 24.72 4.04 18.15
CA ILE A 148 24.64 5.21 17.27
C ILE A 148 23.22 5.35 16.70
N ILE A 149 22.67 4.24 16.19
CA ILE A 149 21.31 4.19 15.65
C ILE A 149 20.27 4.56 16.72
N GLN A 150 20.36 3.98 17.92
CA GLN A 150 19.46 4.27 19.04
C GLN A 150 19.49 5.73 19.46
N ARG A 151 20.66 6.38 19.36
CA ARG A 151 20.82 7.80 19.66
C ARG A 151 20.18 8.69 18.60
N LEU A 152 20.43 8.41 17.32
CA LEU A 152 19.82 9.15 16.21
C LEU A 152 18.30 9.00 16.21
N ALA A 153 17.79 7.81 16.53
CA ALA A 153 16.36 7.53 16.63
C ALA A 153 15.64 8.34 17.74
N ARG A 154 16.39 8.78 18.76
CA ARG A 154 15.91 9.62 19.87
C ARG A 154 16.34 11.09 19.75
N ASP A 155 16.80 11.50 18.57
CA ASP A 155 17.17 12.88 18.33
C ASP A 155 15.94 13.78 18.43
N VAL A 156 16.13 14.98 18.99
CA VAL A 156 15.06 15.97 19.14
C VAL A 156 14.64 16.55 17.79
N GLU A 157 15.54 16.51 16.80
CA GLU A 157 15.29 17.01 15.46
C GLU A 157 14.66 15.94 14.58
N GLU A 158 13.44 16.20 14.10
CA GLU A 158 12.67 15.25 13.31
C GLU A 158 13.39 14.82 12.03
N ALA A 159 14.15 15.75 11.42
CA ALA A 159 14.95 15.48 10.23
C ALA A 159 16.08 14.45 10.48
N VAL A 160 16.50 14.27 11.73
CA VAL A 160 17.53 13.30 12.14
C VAL A 160 16.90 11.97 12.55
N ALA A 161 15.83 12.00 13.35
CA ALA A 161 15.20 10.78 13.87
C ALA A 161 14.39 10.01 12.80
N THR A 162 13.64 10.73 11.95
CA THR A 162 12.70 10.13 10.99
C THR A 162 13.33 9.10 10.06
N PRO A 163 14.47 9.36 9.39
CA PRO A 163 15.07 8.39 8.48
C PRO A 163 15.42 7.08 9.19
N VAL A 164 15.98 7.17 10.40
CA VAL A 164 16.41 6.00 11.17
C VAL A 164 15.21 5.21 11.69
N LEU A 165 14.18 5.90 12.21
CA LEU A 165 12.95 5.28 12.68
C LEU A 165 12.19 4.57 11.55
N GLU A 166 12.20 5.11 10.33
CA GLU A 166 11.45 4.54 9.20
C GLU A 166 12.17 3.38 8.50
N PHE A 167 13.49 3.47 8.35
CA PHE A 167 14.24 2.55 7.48
C PHE A 167 15.20 1.60 8.21
N SER A 168 15.61 1.91 9.46
CA SER A 168 16.69 1.15 10.10
C SER A 168 16.32 -0.31 10.35
N PRO A 169 17.11 -1.26 9.82
CA PRO A 169 16.97 -2.68 10.11
C PRO A 169 17.54 -3.07 11.49
N VAL A 170 18.31 -2.18 12.13
CA VAL A 170 18.93 -2.42 13.44
C VAL A 170 17.91 -2.26 14.58
N LEU A 171 16.95 -1.34 14.43
CA LEU A 171 15.88 -1.12 15.40
C LEU A 171 14.89 -2.29 15.41
N ARG A 172 14.81 -2.99 16.55
CA ARG A 172 13.86 -4.07 16.80
C ARG A 172 12.57 -3.53 17.42
N ASP A 173 11.54 -4.36 17.45
CA ASP A 173 10.25 -4.00 18.06
C ASP A 173 10.42 -3.55 19.53
N GLU A 174 11.34 -4.16 20.29
CA GLU A 174 11.67 -3.76 21.67
C GLU A 174 12.20 -2.32 21.74
N ASP A 175 13.15 -1.95 20.87
CA ASP A 175 13.69 -0.60 20.79
C ASP A 175 12.61 0.43 20.42
N LEU A 176 11.72 0.07 19.49
CA LEU A 176 10.62 0.93 19.05
C LEU A 176 9.59 1.13 20.17
N LEU A 177 9.28 0.09 20.93
CA LEU A 177 8.38 0.17 22.08
C LEU A 177 8.95 1.08 23.18
N ASP A 178 10.26 1.00 23.43
CA ASP A 178 10.92 1.90 24.38
C ASP A 178 10.79 3.36 23.93
N ILE A 179 11.05 3.65 22.64
CA ILE A 179 10.90 5.00 22.08
C ILE A 179 9.44 5.48 22.18
N LEU A 180 8.46 4.63 21.90
CA LEU A 180 7.04 4.96 22.03
C LEU A 180 6.66 5.29 23.48
N GLY A 181 7.24 4.60 24.45
CA GLY A 181 7.07 4.86 25.88
C GLY A 181 7.55 6.25 26.32
N GLU A 182 8.50 6.83 25.59
CA GLU A 182 9.04 8.18 25.83
C GLU A 182 8.12 9.30 25.27
N LYS A 183 6.99 8.95 24.65
CA LYS A 183 6.03 9.88 24.00
C LYS A 183 6.70 10.74 22.90
N PRO A 184 7.11 10.11 21.79
CA PRO A 184 7.84 10.79 20.72
C PRO A 184 6.92 11.73 19.93
N SER A 185 7.50 12.57 19.07
CA SER A 185 6.73 13.51 18.24
C SER A 185 5.86 12.79 17.20
N THR A 186 4.87 13.51 16.65
CA THR A 186 4.02 13.02 15.56
C THR A 186 4.83 12.56 14.34
N ALA A 187 5.93 13.25 14.02
CA ALA A 187 6.81 12.86 12.92
C ALA A 187 7.48 11.51 13.19
N ALA A 188 7.97 11.29 14.40
CA ALA A 188 8.57 10.03 14.82
C ALA A 188 7.55 8.89 14.83
N LEU A 189 6.34 9.10 15.37
CA LEU A 189 5.24 8.12 15.31
C LEU A 189 4.91 7.75 13.86
N SER A 190 4.78 8.76 13.00
CA SER A 190 4.51 8.59 11.57
C SER A 190 5.62 7.81 10.86
N ALA A 191 6.88 8.03 11.23
CA ALA A 191 8.03 7.30 10.70
C ALA A 191 7.96 5.81 11.06
N ILE A 192 7.64 5.50 12.33
CA ILE A 192 7.47 4.11 12.79
C ILE A 192 6.28 3.46 12.06
N SER A 193 5.16 4.17 11.90
CA SER A 193 3.99 3.68 11.16
C SER A 193 4.26 3.39 9.69
N ARG A 194 5.24 4.06 9.05
CA ARG A 194 5.63 3.84 7.64
C ARG A 194 6.62 2.69 7.43
N ARG A 195 7.16 2.09 8.49
CA ARG A 195 8.12 0.98 8.36
C ARG A 195 7.54 -0.16 7.52
N ARG A 196 8.40 -0.81 6.74
CA ARG A 196 8.04 -1.98 5.91
C ARG A 196 7.54 -3.20 6.70
N ARG A 197 7.77 -3.21 8.02
CA ARG A 197 7.30 -4.22 8.94
C ARG A 197 7.04 -3.56 10.27
N VAL A 198 5.77 -3.57 10.70
CA VAL A 198 5.35 -3.10 12.01
C VAL A 198 4.71 -4.28 12.73
N GLY A 199 5.38 -4.76 13.80
CA GLY A 199 4.90 -5.88 14.61
C GLY A 199 3.67 -5.51 15.43
N PRO A 200 2.88 -6.51 15.86
CA PRO A 200 1.58 -6.28 16.50
C PRO A 200 1.68 -5.46 17.79
N ASN A 201 2.72 -5.67 18.61
CA ASN A 201 2.88 -4.91 19.85
C ASN A 201 3.18 -3.43 19.58
N VAL A 202 3.94 -3.13 18.52
CA VAL A 202 4.24 -1.75 18.08
C VAL A 202 2.98 -1.10 17.51
N VAL A 203 2.19 -1.85 16.73
CA VAL A 203 0.87 -1.40 16.25
C VAL A 203 -0.03 -1.03 17.43
N ASP A 204 -0.15 -1.91 18.42
CA ASP A 204 -1.00 -1.71 19.61
C ASP A 204 -0.55 -0.46 20.38
N ALA A 205 0.76 -0.26 20.53
CA ALA A 205 1.34 0.93 21.16
C ALA A 205 1.06 2.22 20.37
N ILE A 206 1.14 2.20 19.04
CA ILE A 206 0.79 3.37 18.21
C ILE A 206 -0.72 3.63 18.26
N ALA A 207 -1.56 2.59 18.19
CA ALA A 207 -3.01 2.71 18.25
C ALA A 207 -3.51 3.24 19.61
N ALA A 208 -2.77 2.94 20.69
CA ALA A 208 -3.01 3.47 22.02
C ALA A 208 -2.66 4.97 22.15
N THR A 209 -2.00 5.58 21.17
CA THR A 209 -1.78 7.02 21.14
C THR A 209 -3.05 7.79 20.74
N GLU A 210 -3.02 9.10 20.96
CA GLU A 210 -4.04 10.05 20.47
C GLU A 210 -3.63 10.69 19.12
N ASP A 211 -2.57 10.19 18.48
CA ASP A 211 -2.04 10.77 17.24
C ASP A 211 -2.81 10.27 16.01
N SER A 212 -3.79 11.07 15.59
CA SER A 212 -4.64 10.77 14.44
C SER A 212 -3.86 10.60 13.12
N ILE A 213 -2.75 11.33 12.96
CA ILE A 213 -1.95 11.31 11.72
C ILE A 213 -1.16 9.99 11.66
N ALA A 214 -0.48 9.64 12.73
CA ALA A 214 0.30 8.40 12.80
C ALA A 214 -0.58 7.15 12.68
N ILE A 215 -1.79 7.18 13.26
CA ILE A 215 -2.77 6.09 13.14
C ILE A 215 -3.30 5.98 11.70
N ALA A 216 -3.61 7.09 11.04
CA ALA A 216 -4.05 7.06 9.63
C ALA A 216 -2.99 6.42 8.72
N ILE A 217 -1.72 6.80 8.93
CA ILE A 217 -0.57 6.23 8.21
C ILE A 217 -0.42 4.73 8.50
N LEU A 218 -0.58 4.33 9.77
CA LEU A 218 -0.50 2.93 10.18
C LEU A 218 -1.59 2.07 9.51
N LEU A 219 -2.82 2.60 9.46
CA LEU A 219 -3.96 1.93 8.81
C LEU A 219 -3.74 1.77 7.31
N ALA A 220 -3.12 2.77 6.66
CA ALA A 220 -2.76 2.75 5.24
C ALA A 220 -1.56 1.84 4.92
N ASN A 221 -0.82 1.40 5.95
CA ASN A 221 0.31 0.50 5.77
C ASN A 221 -0.16 -0.96 5.75
N ASP A 222 -0.19 -1.55 4.56
CA ASP A 222 -0.57 -2.96 4.33
C ASP A 222 0.33 -3.95 5.07
N SER A 223 1.58 -3.56 5.37
CA SER A 223 2.53 -4.41 6.10
C SER A 223 2.34 -4.42 7.63
N ALA A 224 1.52 -3.50 8.16
CA ALA A 224 1.24 -3.41 9.58
C ALA A 224 0.40 -4.61 10.05
N GLN A 225 0.89 -5.30 11.07
CA GLN A 225 0.24 -6.48 11.64
C GLN A 225 -0.77 -6.08 12.72
N ILE A 226 -1.95 -5.63 12.30
CA ILE A 226 -3.02 -5.17 13.20
C ILE A 226 -3.83 -6.38 13.67
N ARG A 227 -3.92 -6.57 15.00
CA ARG A 227 -4.80 -7.57 15.62
C ARG A 227 -6.26 -7.16 15.46
N GLU A 228 -7.16 -8.12 15.52
CA GLU A 228 -8.60 -7.87 15.39
C GLU A 228 -9.11 -6.96 16.52
N GLU A 229 -8.66 -7.18 17.76
CA GLU A 229 -9.10 -6.38 18.91
C GLU A 229 -8.69 -4.91 18.77
N THR A 230 -7.48 -4.67 18.25
CA THR A 230 -6.95 -3.32 18.02
C THR A 230 -7.67 -2.64 16.87
N LEU A 231 -7.99 -3.37 15.80
CA LEU A 231 -8.75 -2.84 14.68
C LEU A 231 -10.18 -2.46 15.10
N ASP A 232 -10.83 -3.30 15.91
CA ASP A 232 -12.16 -3.02 16.45
C ASP A 232 -12.17 -1.76 17.33
N LEU A 233 -11.15 -1.56 18.16
CA LEU A 233 -10.97 -0.34 18.96
C LEU A 233 -10.83 0.91 18.08
N LEU A 234 -10.06 0.80 16.98
CA LEU A 234 -9.90 1.91 16.03
C LEU A 234 -11.21 2.20 15.27
N ILE A 235 -12.02 1.18 14.97
CA ILE A 235 -13.35 1.35 14.34
C ILE A 235 -14.29 2.10 15.27
N ASP A 236 -14.29 1.81 16.58
CA ASP A 236 -15.11 2.53 17.56
C ASP A 236 -14.77 4.02 17.61
N ARG A 237 -13.49 4.35 17.45
CA ARG A 237 -12.99 5.73 17.44
C ARG A 237 -13.14 6.42 16.08
N ALA A 238 -13.32 5.67 14.99
CA ALA A 238 -13.28 6.22 13.63
C ALA A 238 -14.34 7.30 13.35
N ALA A 239 -15.40 7.41 14.15
CA ALA A 239 -16.46 8.41 13.98
C ALA A 239 -15.92 9.84 14.00
N ASP A 240 -14.95 10.07 14.89
CA ASP A 240 -14.34 11.39 15.10
C ASP A 240 -13.12 11.63 14.19
N HIS A 241 -12.70 10.62 13.41
CA HIS A 241 -11.49 10.65 12.60
C HIS A 241 -11.77 10.28 11.12
N PRO A 242 -12.28 11.22 10.30
CA PRO A 242 -12.60 10.97 8.89
C PRO A 242 -11.43 10.45 8.06
N ASP A 243 -10.22 10.88 8.39
CA ASP A 243 -8.99 10.50 7.67
C ASP A 243 -8.65 9.01 7.83
N TRP A 244 -9.27 8.30 8.77
CA TRP A 244 -9.08 6.86 8.97
C TRP A 244 -9.95 6.02 8.03
N HIS A 245 -11.05 6.57 7.50
CA HIS A 245 -12.07 5.79 6.79
C HIS A 245 -11.52 5.15 5.51
N GLU A 246 -10.90 5.95 4.65
CA GLU A 246 -10.34 5.44 3.38
C GLU A 246 -9.24 4.38 3.59
N PRO A 247 -8.23 4.61 4.47
CA PRO A 247 -7.26 3.59 4.82
C PRO A 247 -7.88 2.29 5.34
N MET A 248 -8.88 2.37 6.21
CA MET A 248 -9.55 1.19 6.78
C MET A 248 -10.32 0.39 5.74
N VAL A 249 -11.03 1.06 4.83
CA VAL A 249 -11.78 0.40 3.74
C VAL A 249 -10.84 -0.36 2.80
N ARG A 250 -9.65 0.19 2.52
CA ARG A 250 -8.73 -0.37 1.53
C ARG A 250 -7.96 -1.61 2.02
N ARG A 251 -8.02 -1.95 3.30
CA ARG A 251 -7.25 -3.09 3.84
C ARG A 251 -7.76 -4.44 3.28
N PRO A 252 -6.85 -5.35 2.92
CA PRO A 252 -7.21 -6.59 2.22
C PRO A 252 -7.94 -7.66 3.06
N ASN A 253 -7.98 -7.53 4.40
CA ASN A 253 -8.53 -8.56 5.31
C ASN A 253 -9.42 -7.95 6.42
N LEU A 254 -10.54 -7.33 6.06
CA LEU A 254 -11.51 -6.80 7.02
C LEU A 254 -12.58 -7.86 7.35
N HIS A 255 -12.72 -8.24 8.62
CA HIS A 255 -13.76 -9.20 9.03
C HIS A 255 -15.17 -8.63 8.76
N PRO A 256 -16.19 -9.44 8.40
CA PRO A 256 -17.53 -8.96 8.06
C PRO A 256 -18.18 -8.03 9.09
N THR A 257 -17.97 -8.27 10.38
CA THR A 257 -18.49 -7.43 11.47
C THR A 257 -17.87 -6.04 11.44
N ALA A 258 -16.55 -5.97 11.29
CA ALA A 258 -15.81 -4.71 11.16
C ALA A 258 -16.23 -3.93 9.90
N ALA A 259 -16.41 -4.62 8.77
CA ALA A 259 -16.89 -4.01 7.52
C ALA A 259 -18.29 -3.41 7.66
N LYS A 260 -19.22 -4.10 8.33
CA LYS A 260 -20.58 -3.57 8.60
C LYS A 260 -20.53 -2.33 9.49
N ARG A 261 -19.75 -2.36 10.58
CA ARG A 261 -19.59 -1.21 11.50
C ARG A 261 -19.02 0.00 10.77
N LEU A 262 -17.97 -0.21 9.97
CA LEU A 262 -17.36 0.85 9.15
C LEU A 262 -18.35 1.40 8.09
N ALA A 263 -19.14 0.55 7.46
CA ALA A 263 -20.16 0.95 6.48
C ALA A 263 -21.26 1.83 7.10
N VAL A 264 -21.72 1.50 8.31
CA VAL A 264 -22.65 2.35 9.08
C VAL A 264 -22.02 3.71 9.36
N LEU A 265 -20.78 3.72 9.83
CA LEU A 265 -20.08 4.94 10.22
C LEU A 265 -19.82 5.89 9.04
N VAL A 266 -19.38 5.35 7.89
CA VAL A 266 -19.19 6.11 6.65
C VAL A 266 -20.53 6.60 6.11
N ALA A 267 -21.58 5.78 6.15
CA ALA A 267 -22.92 6.18 5.75
C ALA A 267 -23.44 7.34 6.59
N ASP A 268 -23.32 7.27 7.91
CA ASP A 268 -23.79 8.32 8.83
C ASP A 268 -23.09 9.65 8.56
N ARG A 269 -21.78 9.62 8.30
CA ARG A 269 -21.02 10.82 7.96
C ARG A 269 -21.46 11.42 6.63
N LEU A 270 -21.65 10.61 5.59
CA LEU A 270 -22.15 11.09 4.29
C LEU A 270 -23.58 11.61 4.40
N LEU A 271 -24.43 10.98 5.20
CA LEU A 271 -25.79 11.41 5.49
C LEU A 271 -25.83 12.73 6.27
N GLN A 272 -24.86 12.98 7.16
CA GLN A 272 -24.69 14.27 7.83
C GLN A 272 -24.38 15.37 6.81
N VAL A 273 -23.41 15.15 5.91
CA VAL A 273 -23.07 16.10 4.84
C VAL A 273 -24.26 16.36 3.92
N LEU A 274 -25.04 15.32 3.59
CA LEU A 274 -26.28 15.46 2.82
C LEU A 274 -27.37 16.26 3.55
N SER A 275 -27.36 16.29 4.88
CA SER A 275 -28.34 17.03 5.68
C SER A 275 -28.05 18.52 5.77
N GLU A 276 -26.79 18.92 5.57
CA GLU A 276 -26.36 20.33 5.58
C GLU A 276 -26.68 21.06 4.27
N ARG A 277 -27.09 20.30 3.24
CA ARG A 277 -27.46 20.81 1.92
C ARG A 277 -28.80 21.54 1.97
N ARG A 278 -28.84 22.76 1.42
CA ARG A 278 -30.06 23.58 1.33
C ARG A 278 -30.97 23.25 0.14
N ASP A 279 -30.48 22.48 -0.82
CA ASP A 279 -31.18 22.14 -2.07
C ASP A 279 -32.04 20.87 -1.97
N LEU A 280 -32.01 20.17 -0.83
CA LEU A 280 -32.79 18.96 -0.59
C LEU A 280 -33.88 19.23 0.45
N ALA A 281 -35.08 18.69 0.19
CA ALA A 281 -36.17 18.74 1.16
C ALA A 281 -35.87 17.84 2.36
N GLU A 282 -36.22 18.30 3.57
CA GLU A 282 -36.02 17.57 4.83
C GLU A 282 -36.65 16.16 4.78
N THR A 283 -37.80 16.03 4.11
CA THR A 283 -38.50 14.75 3.89
C THR A 283 -37.69 13.77 3.03
N THR A 284 -36.96 14.27 2.03
CA THR A 284 -36.09 13.46 1.17
C THR A 284 -34.86 13.00 1.94
N ILE A 285 -34.25 13.87 2.73
CA ILE A 285 -33.08 13.53 3.58
C ILE A 285 -33.47 12.46 4.60
N ALA A 286 -34.62 12.62 5.27
CA ALA A 286 -35.13 11.65 6.23
C ALA A 286 -35.39 10.26 5.60
N GLU A 287 -35.94 10.22 4.39
CA GLU A 287 -36.18 8.96 3.68
C GLU A 287 -34.88 8.28 3.25
N VAL A 288 -33.90 9.04 2.74
CA VAL A 288 -32.57 8.50 2.39
C VAL A 288 -31.86 7.93 3.62
N LYS A 289 -31.86 8.66 4.75
CA LYS A 289 -31.32 8.17 6.04
C LYS A 289 -31.99 6.86 6.45
N ARG A 290 -33.32 6.80 6.41
CA ARG A 290 -34.10 5.61 6.79
C ARG A 290 -33.76 4.40 5.93
N VAL A 291 -33.70 4.56 4.62
CA VAL A 291 -33.42 3.45 3.68
C VAL A 291 -32.00 2.93 3.84
N VAL A 292 -31.01 3.82 4.02
CA VAL A 292 -29.61 3.43 4.20
C VAL A 292 -29.41 2.65 5.51
N HIS A 293 -29.90 3.17 6.64
CA HIS A 293 -29.84 2.44 7.91
C HIS A 293 -30.60 1.12 7.87
N LEU A 294 -31.80 1.08 7.30
CA LEU A 294 -32.58 -0.17 7.21
C LEU A 294 -31.81 -1.28 6.49
N ARG A 295 -31.05 -0.94 5.43
CA ARG A 295 -30.25 -1.91 4.68
C ARG A 295 -28.97 -2.33 5.38
N LEU A 296 -28.37 -1.44 6.18
CA LEU A 296 -27.16 -1.74 6.96
C LEU A 296 -27.46 -2.48 8.28
N SER A 297 -28.62 -2.20 8.89
CA SER A 297 -29.10 -2.81 10.15
C SER A 297 -29.85 -4.13 9.96
N ALA A 298 -30.20 -4.50 8.72
CA ALA A 298 -30.72 -5.83 8.45
C ALA A 298 -29.61 -6.86 8.71
N GLU A 299 -29.62 -7.46 9.91
CA GLU A 299 -28.96 -8.74 10.14
C GLU A 299 -29.46 -9.71 9.06
N GLU A 300 -28.56 -10.33 8.30
CA GLU A 300 -28.90 -11.60 7.66
C GLU A 300 -29.41 -12.50 8.79
N PRO A 301 -30.68 -12.93 8.79
CA PRO A 301 -31.14 -13.81 9.84
C PRO A 301 -30.30 -15.07 9.71
N ASN A 302 -29.60 -15.39 10.79
CA ASN A 302 -28.88 -16.63 11.02
C ASN A 302 -29.91 -17.78 11.03
N THR A 303 -30.41 -18.17 9.86
CA THR A 303 -31.38 -19.26 9.73
C THR A 303 -30.61 -20.56 9.56
N THR A 304 -30.36 -21.22 10.68
CA THR A 304 -30.11 -22.66 10.72
C THR A 304 -31.10 -23.42 9.82
N PRO A 305 -30.65 -24.45 9.09
CA PRO A 305 -31.44 -25.10 8.05
C PRO A 305 -32.60 -25.89 8.67
N ARG A 306 -33.84 -25.55 8.29
CA ARG A 306 -34.97 -26.47 8.48
C ARG A 306 -34.79 -27.67 7.54
N PRO A 307 -34.98 -28.91 8.02
CA PRO A 307 -34.81 -30.09 7.19
C PRO A 307 -35.92 -30.17 6.14
N ARG A 308 -35.51 -30.59 4.94
CA ARG A 308 -36.37 -30.92 3.79
C ARG A 308 -37.38 -32.01 4.15
N SER A 309 -38.65 -31.79 3.84
CA SER A 309 -39.57 -32.81 3.32
C SER A 309 -40.87 -32.18 2.81
N SER A 310 -41.55 -32.89 1.91
CA SER A 310 -42.79 -32.55 1.19
C SER A 310 -42.70 -31.54 0.03
N LEU A 311 -42.29 -32.09 -1.11
CA LEU A 311 -42.83 -31.75 -2.43
C LEU A 311 -44.37 -31.70 -2.34
N GLY A 312 -44.93 -30.50 -2.51
CA GLY A 312 -46.34 -30.25 -2.77
C GLY A 312 -46.47 -29.65 -4.17
N GLU A 313 -47.42 -30.17 -4.94
CA GLU A 313 -47.68 -29.90 -6.34
C GLU A 313 -47.77 -28.40 -6.71
N VAL A 314 -47.33 -28.10 -7.92
CA VAL A 314 -47.37 -26.76 -8.53
C VAL A 314 -48.81 -26.44 -8.96
N PRO A 315 -49.37 -25.26 -8.66
CA PRO A 315 -50.64 -24.83 -9.24
C PRO A 315 -50.52 -24.73 -10.78
N SER A 316 -51.38 -25.47 -11.46
CA SER A 316 -51.60 -25.40 -12.91
C SER A 316 -52.21 -24.05 -13.29
N THR A 317 -51.38 -23.06 -13.60
CA THR A 317 -51.74 -21.94 -14.49
C THR A 317 -50.48 -21.24 -14.98
N PHE A 318 -49.72 -21.93 -15.84
CA PHE A 318 -48.65 -21.30 -16.61
C PHE A 318 -49.27 -20.54 -17.80
N ALA A 319 -49.66 -19.29 -17.56
CA ALA A 319 -49.95 -18.35 -18.64
C ALA A 319 -48.70 -17.47 -18.83
N PRO A 320 -47.88 -17.69 -19.87
CA PRO A 320 -46.82 -16.74 -20.20
C PRO A 320 -47.47 -15.40 -20.56
N ALA A 321 -46.90 -14.30 -20.05
CA ALA A 321 -47.31 -12.96 -20.44
C ALA A 321 -47.24 -12.82 -21.99
N PRO A 322 -48.21 -12.15 -22.63
CA PRO A 322 -48.19 -11.95 -24.08
C PRO A 322 -46.90 -11.25 -24.50
N LEU A 323 -46.33 -11.69 -25.62
CA LEU A 323 -45.15 -11.12 -26.24
C LEU A 323 -45.30 -9.60 -26.40
N ASP A 324 -44.35 -8.83 -25.86
CA ASP A 324 -44.19 -7.44 -26.26
C ASP A 324 -43.77 -7.41 -27.75
N GLN A 325 -44.62 -6.84 -28.60
CA GLN A 325 -44.44 -6.82 -30.04
C GLN A 325 -43.19 -6.02 -30.46
N HIS A 326 -42.67 -5.17 -29.57
CA HIS A 326 -41.44 -4.39 -29.75
C HIS A 326 -40.15 -5.19 -29.50
N GLU A 327 -40.17 -6.30 -28.76
CA GLU A 327 -39.03 -7.20 -28.61
C GLU A 327 -38.96 -8.25 -29.74
N ALA A 328 -40.11 -8.71 -30.23
CA ALA A 328 -40.22 -9.79 -31.22
C ALA A 328 -39.59 -9.48 -32.59
N HIS A 329 -39.51 -8.20 -33.00
CA HIS A 329 -38.86 -7.79 -34.25
C HIS A 329 -37.32 -7.85 -34.20
N ARG A 330 -36.73 -7.98 -33.00
CA ARG A 330 -35.27 -8.00 -32.77
C ARG A 330 -34.69 -9.41 -32.65
N TRP A 331 -35.52 -10.45 -32.68
CA TRP A 331 -35.09 -11.85 -32.60
C TRP A 331 -34.75 -12.42 -33.97
N SER A 332 -33.76 -13.30 -34.04
CA SER A 332 -33.56 -14.11 -35.24
C SER A 332 -34.79 -14.97 -35.51
N THR A 333 -35.07 -15.27 -36.79
CA THR A 333 -36.14 -16.20 -37.19
C THR A 333 -36.01 -17.55 -36.45
N SER A 334 -34.77 -17.99 -36.18
CA SER A 334 -34.49 -19.21 -35.43
C SER A 334 -34.87 -19.11 -33.95
N LEU A 335 -34.57 -18.00 -33.27
CA LEU A 335 -34.90 -17.79 -31.86
C LEU A 335 -36.42 -17.66 -31.65
N ARG A 336 -37.13 -17.04 -32.58
CA ARG A 336 -38.59 -16.97 -32.55
C ARG A 336 -39.24 -18.36 -32.66
N ALA A 337 -38.81 -19.15 -33.64
CA ALA A 337 -39.29 -20.52 -33.81
C ALA A 337 -38.94 -21.41 -32.58
N ALA A 338 -37.77 -21.21 -31.98
CA ALA A 338 -37.36 -21.88 -30.76
C ALA A 338 -38.20 -21.46 -29.54
N TYR A 339 -38.58 -20.19 -29.43
CA TYR A 339 -39.44 -19.68 -28.37
C TYR A 339 -40.86 -20.23 -28.45
N GLU A 340 -41.45 -20.29 -29.65
CA GLU A 340 -42.75 -20.92 -29.88
C GLU A 340 -42.72 -22.41 -29.49
N ARG A 341 -41.66 -23.13 -29.88
CA ARG A 341 -41.46 -24.53 -29.50
C ARG A 341 -41.29 -24.72 -28.00
N ALA A 342 -40.53 -23.85 -27.33
CA ALA A 342 -40.32 -23.91 -25.88
C ALA A 342 -41.61 -23.59 -25.10
N CYS A 343 -42.46 -22.68 -25.61
CA CYS A 343 -43.80 -22.44 -25.05
C CYS A 343 -44.66 -23.71 -25.10
N GLU A 344 -44.63 -24.43 -26.22
CA GLU A 344 -45.38 -25.68 -26.38
C GLU A 344 -44.87 -26.78 -25.45
N MET A 345 -43.54 -26.89 -25.31
CA MET A 345 -42.92 -27.78 -24.32
C MET A 345 -43.32 -27.41 -22.89
N GLY A 346 -43.44 -26.11 -22.58
CA GLY A 346 -43.90 -25.62 -21.29
C GLY A 346 -45.35 -26.00 -20.99
N ARG A 347 -46.26 -25.85 -21.96
CA ARG A 347 -47.67 -26.25 -21.83
C ARG A 347 -47.85 -27.75 -21.64
N THR A 348 -47.05 -28.55 -22.32
CA THR A 348 -47.10 -30.02 -22.26
C THR A 348 -46.31 -30.61 -21.09
N GLY A 349 -45.69 -29.76 -20.25
CA GLY A 349 -44.87 -30.20 -19.11
C GLY A 349 -43.51 -30.82 -19.50
N ASN A 350 -43.15 -30.79 -20.79
CA ASN A 350 -41.94 -31.38 -21.34
C ASN A 350 -40.71 -30.45 -21.26
N LEU A 351 -40.88 -29.20 -20.78
CA LEU A 351 -39.77 -28.27 -20.58
C LEU A 351 -39.04 -28.55 -19.26
N THR A 352 -38.28 -29.65 -19.26
CA THR A 352 -37.56 -30.18 -18.09
C THR A 352 -36.04 -30.09 -18.25
N SER A 353 -35.29 -30.33 -17.17
CA SER A 353 -33.83 -30.39 -17.19
C SER A 353 -33.27 -31.39 -18.20
N SER A 354 -33.95 -32.53 -18.42
CA SER A 354 -33.54 -33.52 -19.41
C SER A 354 -33.71 -32.99 -20.84
N SER A 355 -34.87 -32.40 -21.16
CA SER A 355 -35.13 -31.81 -22.48
C SER A 355 -34.14 -30.68 -22.83
N LEU A 356 -33.76 -29.88 -21.84
CA LEU A 356 -32.79 -28.79 -22.01
C LEU A 356 -31.37 -29.31 -22.10
N SER A 357 -31.03 -30.38 -21.37
CA SER A 357 -29.74 -31.07 -21.51
C SER A 357 -29.60 -31.68 -22.91
N GLU A 358 -30.67 -32.24 -23.49
CA GLU A 358 -30.68 -32.71 -24.88
C GLU A 358 -30.47 -31.56 -25.87
N ALA A 359 -31.11 -30.41 -25.66
CA ALA A 359 -30.91 -29.22 -26.49
C ALA A 359 -29.45 -28.70 -26.41
N VAL A 360 -28.85 -28.69 -25.21
CA VAL A 360 -27.43 -28.35 -25.01
C VAL A 360 -26.51 -29.38 -25.70
N LYS A 361 -26.88 -30.67 -25.70
CA LYS A 361 -26.14 -31.72 -26.40
C LYS A 361 -26.19 -31.59 -27.91
N ALA A 362 -27.34 -31.20 -28.44
CA ALA A 362 -27.59 -30.96 -29.87
C ALA A 362 -27.08 -29.60 -30.36
N ASN A 363 -26.41 -28.81 -29.50
CA ASN A 363 -25.95 -27.45 -29.81
C ASN A 363 -27.07 -26.49 -30.24
N ASN A 364 -28.31 -26.77 -29.82
CA ASN A 364 -29.49 -25.94 -30.13
C ASN A 364 -29.60 -24.78 -29.14
N THR A 365 -28.73 -23.79 -29.32
CA THR A 365 -28.58 -22.64 -28.42
C THR A 365 -29.89 -21.84 -28.28
N ASP A 366 -30.62 -21.67 -29.38
CA ASP A 366 -31.87 -20.91 -29.40
C ASP A 366 -32.96 -21.56 -28.53
N LEU A 367 -33.07 -22.91 -28.57
CA LEU A 367 -34.02 -23.65 -27.73
C LEU A 367 -33.63 -23.59 -26.25
N VAL A 368 -32.33 -23.59 -25.93
CA VAL A 368 -31.86 -23.45 -24.55
C VAL A 368 -32.15 -22.04 -24.02
N ILE A 369 -31.87 -20.99 -24.79
CA ILE A 369 -32.19 -19.60 -24.43
C ILE A 369 -33.69 -19.45 -24.17
N ALA A 370 -34.51 -19.92 -25.12
CA ALA A 370 -35.96 -19.87 -25.01
C ALA A 370 -36.48 -20.64 -23.79
N GLY A 371 -35.98 -21.86 -23.58
CA GLY A 371 -36.40 -22.71 -22.48
C GLY A 371 -36.02 -22.15 -21.10
N LEU A 372 -34.80 -21.62 -20.97
CA LEU A 372 -34.35 -20.98 -19.74
C LEU A 372 -35.16 -19.69 -19.46
N ALA A 373 -35.43 -18.88 -20.47
CA ALA A 373 -36.24 -17.68 -20.35
C ALA A 373 -37.65 -17.99 -19.82
N ILE A 374 -38.30 -19.01 -20.37
CA ILE A 374 -39.65 -19.44 -19.96
C ILE A 374 -39.63 -20.01 -18.54
N ARG A 375 -38.68 -20.89 -18.21
CA ARG A 375 -38.60 -21.51 -16.88
C ARG A 375 -38.28 -20.49 -15.79
N ALA A 376 -37.39 -19.54 -16.07
CA ALA A 376 -36.94 -18.54 -15.11
C ALA A 376 -37.81 -17.27 -15.08
N HIS A 377 -38.83 -17.18 -15.94
CA HIS A 377 -39.65 -15.98 -16.12
C HIS A 377 -38.79 -14.73 -16.42
N LEU A 378 -37.85 -14.87 -17.35
CA LEU A 378 -36.93 -13.82 -17.80
C LEU A 378 -37.14 -13.53 -19.30
N SER A 379 -36.70 -12.37 -19.78
CA SER A 379 -36.69 -12.10 -21.22
C SER A 379 -35.61 -12.93 -21.93
N PRO A 380 -35.84 -13.43 -23.16
CA PRO A 380 -34.82 -14.12 -23.95
C PRO A 380 -33.56 -13.28 -24.16
N SER A 381 -33.72 -11.96 -24.32
CA SER A 381 -32.63 -11.00 -24.47
C SER A 381 -31.69 -11.00 -23.25
N LEU A 382 -32.26 -11.01 -22.03
CA LEU A 382 -31.48 -11.06 -20.80
C LEU A 382 -30.69 -12.37 -20.67
N VAL A 383 -31.32 -13.51 -20.98
CA VAL A 383 -30.64 -14.82 -20.98
C VAL A 383 -29.50 -14.83 -22.00
N GLN A 384 -29.71 -14.23 -23.17
CA GLN A 384 -28.68 -14.12 -24.19
C GLN A 384 -27.50 -13.25 -23.74
N VAL A 385 -27.75 -12.12 -23.06
CA VAL A 385 -26.70 -11.26 -22.47
C VAL A 385 -25.88 -12.04 -21.45
N ILE A 386 -26.53 -12.77 -20.54
CA ILE A 386 -25.86 -13.58 -19.51
C ILE A 386 -24.94 -14.64 -20.14
N LEU A 387 -25.43 -15.35 -21.17
CA LEU A 387 -24.65 -16.37 -21.86
C LEU A 387 -23.48 -15.77 -22.65
N ARG A 388 -23.68 -14.64 -23.35
CA ARG A 388 -22.62 -13.94 -24.08
C ARG A 388 -21.55 -13.38 -23.16
N ALA A 389 -21.94 -12.94 -21.96
CA ALA A 389 -21.01 -12.46 -20.95
C ALA A 389 -20.14 -13.58 -20.35
N GLY A 390 -20.45 -14.86 -20.61
CA GLY A 390 -19.70 -15.98 -20.06
C GLY A 390 -19.72 -16.03 -18.53
N SER A 391 -20.76 -15.48 -17.88
CA SER A 391 -20.83 -15.42 -16.42
C SER A 391 -21.32 -16.76 -15.85
N GLY A 392 -20.43 -17.53 -15.24
CA GLY A 392 -20.79 -18.79 -14.58
C GLY A 392 -21.85 -18.60 -13.49
N ARG A 393 -21.75 -17.48 -12.75
CA ARG A 393 -22.69 -17.10 -11.69
C ARG A 393 -24.06 -16.73 -12.26
N GLY A 394 -24.09 -15.94 -13.33
CA GLY A 394 -25.33 -15.57 -14.01
C GLY A 394 -26.04 -16.78 -14.61
N ILE A 395 -25.29 -17.72 -15.21
CA ILE A 395 -25.85 -18.96 -15.77
C ILE A 395 -26.44 -19.83 -14.66
N ALA A 396 -25.71 -20.02 -13.55
CA ALA A 396 -26.21 -20.75 -12.40
C ALA A 396 -27.51 -20.14 -11.85
N ALA A 397 -27.58 -18.81 -11.77
CA ALA A 397 -28.76 -18.09 -11.31
C ALA A 397 -29.99 -18.28 -12.22
N VAL A 398 -29.80 -18.29 -13.54
CA VAL A 398 -30.90 -18.55 -14.50
C VAL A 398 -31.45 -19.97 -14.35
N VAL A 399 -30.57 -20.97 -14.20
CA VAL A 399 -30.98 -22.38 -14.02
C VAL A 399 -31.68 -22.60 -12.68
N TRP A 400 -31.17 -21.97 -11.61
CA TRP A 400 -31.79 -21.97 -10.29
C TRP A 400 -33.19 -21.34 -10.28
N LYS A 401 -33.33 -20.14 -10.87
CA LYS A 401 -34.64 -19.47 -10.96
C LYS A 401 -35.64 -20.27 -11.78
N GLY A 402 -35.15 -21.02 -12.76
CA GLY A 402 -35.94 -21.99 -13.53
C GLY A 402 -36.38 -23.24 -12.77
N ARG A 403 -35.95 -23.41 -11.51
CA ARG A 403 -36.11 -24.63 -10.70
C ARG A 403 -35.70 -25.88 -11.48
N LEU A 404 -34.59 -25.78 -12.21
CA LEU A 404 -34.04 -26.86 -13.00
C LEU A 404 -33.04 -27.67 -12.17
N ASP A 405 -32.46 -28.69 -12.76
CA ASP A 405 -31.47 -29.52 -12.10
C ASP A 405 -30.09 -28.83 -12.17
N PRO A 406 -29.30 -28.79 -11.08
CA PRO A 406 -28.00 -28.13 -11.11
C PRO A 406 -27.01 -28.71 -12.11
N SER A 407 -27.13 -29.98 -12.49
CA SER A 407 -26.29 -30.59 -13.52
C SER A 407 -26.49 -29.92 -14.90
N LEU A 408 -27.63 -29.27 -15.14
CA LEU A 408 -27.86 -28.47 -16.34
C LEU A 408 -27.00 -27.20 -16.32
N SER A 409 -26.80 -26.57 -15.15
CA SER A 409 -25.96 -25.38 -15.01
C SER A 409 -24.54 -25.62 -15.52
N ILE A 410 -23.92 -26.74 -15.13
CA ILE A 410 -22.57 -27.13 -15.56
C ILE A 410 -22.49 -27.26 -17.10
N GLN A 411 -23.51 -27.87 -17.71
CA GLN A 411 -23.57 -28.05 -19.16
C GLN A 411 -23.74 -26.71 -19.90
N VAL A 412 -24.58 -25.82 -19.37
CA VAL A 412 -24.80 -24.50 -19.98
C VAL A 412 -23.56 -23.62 -19.83
N GLN A 413 -22.90 -23.63 -18.66
CA GLN A 413 -21.65 -22.89 -18.42
C GLN A 413 -20.53 -23.30 -19.38
N SER A 414 -20.28 -24.61 -19.50
CA SER A 414 -19.21 -25.13 -20.36
C SER A 414 -19.49 -24.96 -21.86
N ARG A 415 -20.72 -25.24 -22.31
CA ARG A 415 -21.03 -25.29 -23.75
C ARG A 415 -21.54 -23.97 -24.33
N LEU A 416 -22.41 -23.26 -23.61
CA LEU A 416 -23.04 -22.03 -24.11
C LEU A 416 -22.35 -20.79 -23.53
N GLY A 417 -21.94 -20.82 -22.27
CA GLY A 417 -21.12 -19.77 -21.64
C GLY A 417 -19.65 -19.78 -22.08
N ARG A 418 -19.20 -20.85 -22.73
CA ARG A 418 -17.80 -21.09 -23.15
C ARG A 418 -16.79 -20.92 -22.01
N ILE A 419 -17.21 -21.25 -20.79
CA ILE A 419 -16.40 -21.10 -19.59
C ILE A 419 -15.42 -22.29 -19.51
N PRO A 420 -14.12 -22.05 -19.33
CA PRO A 420 -13.13 -23.11 -19.14
C PRO A 420 -13.50 -24.02 -17.97
N PRO A 421 -13.21 -25.35 -18.02
CA PRO A 421 -13.61 -26.28 -16.95
C PRO A 421 -13.13 -25.91 -15.54
N ARG A 422 -12.05 -25.14 -15.41
CA ARG A 422 -11.51 -24.65 -14.13
C ARG A 422 -12.31 -23.49 -13.52
N GLU A 423 -13.07 -22.78 -14.34
CA GLU A 423 -13.86 -21.60 -13.97
C GLU A 423 -15.35 -21.91 -13.89
N VAL A 424 -15.75 -23.14 -14.24
CA VAL A 424 -17.13 -23.61 -14.10
C VAL A 424 -17.48 -23.70 -12.63
N ILE A 425 -18.61 -23.10 -12.27
CA ILE A 425 -19.17 -23.17 -10.93
C ILE A 425 -19.81 -24.53 -10.75
N MET A 426 -19.23 -25.29 -9.84
CA MET A 426 -19.66 -26.62 -9.48
C MET A 426 -20.56 -26.58 -8.23
N PRO A 427 -21.57 -27.45 -8.14
CA PRO A 427 -22.26 -27.70 -6.88
C PRO A 427 -21.24 -28.04 -5.79
N ASN A 428 -21.38 -27.42 -4.61
CA ASN A 428 -20.61 -27.78 -3.43
C ASN A 428 -21.57 -28.38 -2.37
N GLY A 429 -21.04 -29.07 -1.36
CA GLY A 429 -21.83 -29.90 -0.44
C GLY A 429 -23.06 -29.21 0.17
N ASP A 430 -23.02 -27.88 0.31
CA ASP A 430 -24.09 -27.07 0.89
C ASP A 430 -24.85 -26.22 -0.14
N LEU A 431 -24.28 -25.95 -1.32
CA LEU A 431 -24.86 -25.11 -2.37
C LEU A 431 -25.03 -25.92 -3.66
N ALA A 432 -26.28 -26.29 -3.94
CA ALA A 432 -26.65 -27.04 -5.14
C ALA A 432 -26.17 -26.38 -6.44
N TYR A 433 -26.02 -25.06 -6.47
CA TYR A 433 -25.59 -24.28 -7.62
C TYR A 433 -24.17 -23.68 -7.47
N GLY A 434 -23.45 -24.03 -6.40
CA GLY A 434 -22.10 -23.53 -6.08
C GLY A 434 -22.03 -22.08 -5.61
N ILE A 435 -23.16 -21.36 -5.65
CA ILE A 435 -23.34 -20.00 -5.15
C ILE A 435 -24.65 -19.90 -4.35
N THR A 436 -24.74 -18.89 -3.49
CA THR A 436 -25.90 -18.67 -2.61
C THR A 436 -27.11 -18.17 -3.39
N GLU A 437 -28.32 -18.37 -2.84
CA GLU A 437 -29.55 -17.82 -3.45
C GLU A 437 -29.50 -16.29 -3.54
N SER A 438 -28.95 -15.63 -2.53
CA SER A 438 -28.72 -14.18 -2.51
C SER A 438 -27.79 -13.72 -3.65
N GLU A 439 -26.70 -14.44 -3.90
CA GLU A 439 -25.81 -14.16 -5.03
C GLU A 439 -26.52 -14.42 -6.37
N MET A 440 -27.34 -15.46 -6.48
CA MET A 440 -28.09 -15.74 -7.70
C MET A 440 -29.12 -14.65 -8.00
N ASP A 441 -29.88 -14.19 -7.02
CA ASP A 441 -30.81 -13.07 -7.18
C ASP A 441 -30.07 -11.77 -7.55
N TRP A 442 -28.93 -11.49 -6.90
CA TRP A 442 -28.10 -10.34 -7.21
C TRP A 442 -27.58 -10.35 -8.65
N GLN A 443 -27.09 -11.49 -9.13
CA GLN A 443 -26.62 -11.65 -10.51
C GLN A 443 -27.75 -11.35 -11.50
N LEU A 444 -28.96 -11.86 -11.26
CA LEU A 444 -30.12 -11.59 -12.12
C LEU A 444 -30.55 -10.12 -12.09
N GLU A 445 -30.51 -9.46 -10.93
CA GLU A 445 -30.81 -8.04 -10.81
C GLU A 445 -29.78 -7.18 -11.56
N MET A 446 -28.49 -7.48 -11.39
CA MET A 446 -27.39 -6.82 -12.08
C MET A 446 -27.56 -6.91 -13.60
N PHE A 447 -27.70 -8.12 -14.14
CA PHE A 447 -27.87 -8.30 -15.58
C PHE A 447 -29.19 -7.71 -16.10
N SER A 448 -30.24 -7.66 -15.27
CA SER A 448 -31.51 -6.99 -15.63
C SER A 448 -31.38 -5.48 -15.74
N LYS A 449 -30.44 -4.85 -15.01
CA LYS A 449 -30.10 -3.42 -15.16
C LYS A 449 -29.25 -3.21 -16.40
N VAL A 450 -28.20 -4.03 -16.59
CA VAL A 450 -27.33 -3.98 -17.77
C VAL A 450 -28.12 -4.17 -19.07
N ALA A 451 -29.06 -5.11 -19.12
CA ALA A 451 -29.90 -5.34 -20.30
C ALA A 451 -30.89 -4.20 -20.58
N ARG A 452 -31.28 -3.41 -19.58
CA ARG A 452 -32.13 -2.23 -19.74
C ARG A 452 -31.34 -1.01 -20.21
N GLU A 453 -30.09 -0.89 -19.81
CA GLU A 453 -29.22 0.25 -20.15
C GLU A 453 -28.43 0.04 -21.46
N HIS A 454 -28.13 -1.22 -21.80
CA HIS A 454 -27.23 -1.60 -22.90
C HIS A 454 -27.80 -2.74 -23.77
N GLY A 455 -29.11 -2.99 -23.72
CA GLY A 455 -29.77 -3.87 -24.68
C GLY A 455 -29.48 -3.39 -26.12
N PRO A 456 -29.29 -4.31 -27.09
CA PRO A 456 -28.84 -3.94 -28.43
C PRO A 456 -29.76 -2.93 -29.13
#